data_AF-A0A9X8VC77-F1
#
_entry.id   AF-A0A9X8VC77-F1
#
_cell.length_a   1.000
_cell.length_b   1.000
_cell.length_c   1.000
_cell.angle_alpha   90.00
_cell.angle_beta   90.00
_cell.angle_gamma   90.00
#
_symmetry.space_group_name_H-M   'P 1'
#
loop_
_entity.id
_entity.type
_entity.pdbx_description
1 polymer ?
#
loop_
_entity_poly.entity_id
_entity_poly.type
_entity_poly.pdbx_seq_one_letter_code
_entity_poly.pdbx_strand_id
1 'polypeptide(L)' 'GEPLPEVDKSLFDEISAESMQMAERVVNQFGTLPIEEAYLLSVHFEVAKDNNA' A
#
# COMPACT_ATOMS: atom_id res chain seq x y z
N GLY A 1 12.02 4.89 10.76
CA GLY A 1 11.26 3.64 10.77
C GLY A 1 12.25 2.51 10.80
N GLU A 2 11.91 1.42 11.47
CA GLU A 2 12.62 0.15 11.25
C GLU A 2 12.34 -0.33 9.83
N PRO A 3 13.29 -1.01 9.16
CA PRO A 3 13.02 -1.59 7.85
C PRO A 3 11.87 -2.58 7.97
N LEU A 4 10.95 -2.53 7.01
CA LEU A 4 9.89 -3.52 6.93
C LEU A 4 10.53 -4.92 6.86
N PRO A 5 9.97 -5.92 7.58
CA PRO A 5 10.36 -7.31 7.36
C PRO A 5 10.19 -7.66 5.88
N GLU A 6 10.82 -8.73 5.39
CA GLU A 6 10.54 -9.23 4.04
C GLU A 6 9.04 -9.53 3.93
N VAL A 7 8.30 -8.58 3.35
CA VAL A 7 6.87 -8.66 3.17
C VAL A 7 6.63 -9.51 1.94
N ASP A 8 5.95 -10.64 2.14
CA ASP A 8 5.53 -11.50 1.04
C ASP A 8 4.48 -10.75 0.20
N LYS A 9 4.85 -10.40 -1.04
CA LYS A 9 4.01 -9.64 -1.96
C LYS A 9 2.71 -10.37 -2.32
N SER A 10 2.68 -11.70 -2.20
CA SER A 10 1.47 -12.49 -2.47
C SER A 10 0.33 -12.17 -1.50
N LEU A 11 0.63 -11.62 -0.32
CA LEU A 11 -0.40 -11.16 0.63
C LEU A 11 -1.26 -10.00 0.09
N PHE A 12 -0.81 -9.32 -0.97
CA PHE A 12 -1.48 -8.16 -1.56
C PHE A 12 -2.11 -8.47 -2.91
N ASP A 13 -2.10 -9.73 -3.36
CA ASP A 13 -2.66 -10.14 -4.66
C ASP A 13 -4.17 -9.88 -4.76
N GLU A 14 -4.87 -9.81 -3.62
CA GLU A 14 -6.30 -9.50 -3.54
C GLU A 14 -6.60 -7.99 -3.51
N ILE A 15 -5.58 -7.14 -3.31
CA ILE A 15 -5.77 -5.69 -3.28
C ILE A 15 -6.06 -5.18 -4.69
N SER A 16 -7.04 -4.29 -4.82
CA SER A 16 -7.35 -3.72 -6.12
C SER A 16 -6.19 -2.88 -6.66
N ALA A 17 -5.97 -2.96 -7.98
CA ALA A 17 -4.93 -2.17 -8.66
C ALA A 17 -5.09 -0.66 -8.42
N GLU A 18 -6.32 -0.19 -8.21
CA GLU A 18 -6.62 1.20 -7.88
C GLU A 18 -6.07 1.60 -6.51
N SER A 19 -6.33 0.80 -5.47
CA SER A 19 -5.81 1.02 -4.12
C SER A 19 -4.28 1.01 -4.10
N MET A 20 -3.66 0.12 -4.90
CA MET A 20 -2.20 0.08 -5.02
C MET A 20 -1.64 1.34 -5.68
N GLN A 21 -2.23 1.80 -6.78
CA GLN A 21 -1.80 3.03 -7.46
C GLN A 21 -1.94 4.27 -6.57
N MET A 22 -2.99 4.34 -5.75
CA MET A 22 -3.15 5.43 -4.78
C MET A 22 -2.05 5.40 -3.72
N ALA A 23 -1.72 4.22 -3.20
CA ALA A 23 -0.64 4.05 -2.22
C ALA A 23 0.73 4.43 -2.80
N GLU A 24 1.07 3.96 -3.99
CA GLU A 24 2.33 4.31 -4.67
C GLU A 24 2.47 5.83 -4.89
N ARG A 25 1.39 6.51 -5.29
CA ARG A 25 1.41 7.98 -5.47
C ARG A 25 1.73 8.72 -4.18
N VAL A 26 1.20 8.25 -3.06
CA VAL A 26 1.46 8.85 -1.74
C VAL A 26 2.91 8.59 -1.33
N VAL A 27 3.37 7.34 -1.39
CA VAL A 27 4.76 6.97 -1.04
C VAL A 27 5.77 7.74 -1.87
N ASN A 28 5.53 7.88 -3.18
CA ASN A 28 6.39 8.65 -4.08
C ASN A 28 6.47 10.15 -3.75
N GLN A 29 5.50 10.72 -3.03
CA GLN A 29 5.59 12.12 -2.56
C GLN A 29 6.56 12.27 -1.38
N PHE A 30 6.72 11.23 -0.57
CA PHE A 30 7.59 11.24 0.61
C PHE A 30 8.92 10.56 0.31
N GLY A 31 9.63 10.94 -0.76
CA GLY A 31 10.78 10.24 -1.40
C GLY A 31 11.91 9.66 -0.54
N THR A 32 11.83 9.75 0.78
CA THR A 32 12.51 8.93 1.78
C THR A 32 11.81 7.60 2.13
N LEU A 33 10.58 7.36 1.67
CA LEU A 33 9.81 6.15 2.00
C LEU A 33 10.14 5.02 1.01
N PRO A 34 10.38 3.80 1.52
CA PRO A 34 10.50 2.60 0.68
C PRO A 34 9.21 2.33 -0.09
N ILE A 35 9.33 1.77 -1.30
CA ILE A 35 8.16 1.38 -2.11
C ILE A 35 7.33 0.31 -1.41
N GLU A 36 7.93 -0.46 -0.51
CA GLU A 36 7.30 -1.50 0.28
C GLU A 36 6.19 -0.94 1.19
N GLU A 37 6.28 0.32 1.60
CA GLU A 37 5.24 1.00 2.37
C GLU A 37 3.94 1.17 1.55
N ALA A 38 4.01 1.14 0.22
CA ALA A 38 2.84 1.24 -0.65
C ALA A 38 1.94 -0.01 -0.49
N TYR A 39 2.52 -1.18 -0.26
CA TYR A 39 1.74 -2.40 -0.02
C TYR A 39 0.92 -2.30 1.28
N LEU A 40 1.50 -1.77 2.35
CA LEU A 40 0.77 -1.58 3.59
C LEU A 40 -0.29 -0.48 3.44
N LEU A 41 0.08 0.63 2.80
CA LEU A 41 -0.82 1.75 2.61
C LEU A 41 -2.02 1.40 1.72
N SER A 42 -1.86 0.52 0.73
CA SER A 42 -2.96 0.10 -0.14
C SER A 42 -4.05 -0.66 0.61
N VAL A 43 -3.72 -1.39 1.68
CA VAL A 43 -4.71 -2.06 2.53
C VAL A 43 -5.65 -1.04 3.16
N HIS A 44 -5.11 0.11 3.60
CA HIS A 44 -5.93 1.19 4.14
C HIS A 44 -6.86 1.79 3.08
N PHE A 45 -6.40 1.92 1.83
CA PHE A 45 -7.26 2.35 0.72
C PHE A 45 -8.36 1.35 0.40
N GLU A 46 -8.03 0.06 0.35
CA GLU A 46 -9.01 -1.01 0.07
C GLU A 46 -10.10 -1.06 1.14
N VAL A 47 -9.71 -1.08 2.41
CA VAL A 47 -10.67 -1.08 3.54
C VAL A 47 -11.51 0.20 3.56
N ALA A 48 -10.93 1.36 3.24
CA ALA A 48 -11.68 2.61 3.17
C ALA A 48 -12.68 2.63 2.01
N LYS A 49 -12.36 1.97 0.89
CA LYS A 49 -13.25 1.81 -0.26
C LYS A 49 -14.43 0.89 0.08
N ASP A 50 -14.18 -0.26 0.68
CA ASP A 50 -15.22 -1.21 1.11
C ASP A 50 -16.14 -0.62 2.18
N ASN A 51 -15.61 0.17 3.11
CA ASN A 51 -16.41 0.79 4.17
C ASN A 51 -17.34 1.92 3.68
N ASN A 52 -17.12 2.47 2.48
CA ASN A 52 -17.97 3.50 1.88
C ASN A 52 -18.90 2.95 0.77
N ALA A 53 -18.93 1.63 0.58
CA ALA A 53 -19.76 0.94 -0.42
C ALA A 53 -21.17 0.60 0.10
#